data_AF-A0A5N6JUT3-F1
#
_entry.id   AF-A0A5N6JUT3-F1
#
_cell.length_a   1.000
_cell.length_b   1.000
_cell.length_c   1.000
_cell.angle_alpha   90.00
_cell.angle_beta   90.00
_cell.angle_gamma   90.00
#
_symmetry.space_group_name_H-M   'P 1'
#
loop_
_entity.id
_entity.type
_entity.pdbx_description
1 polymer ?
#
loop_
_entity_poly.entity_id
_entity_poly.type
_entity_poly.pdbx_seq_one_letter_code
_entity_poly.pdbx_strand_id
1 'polypeptide(L)'
;MDNYTKKWADGPFKLLSTPRASLEGKPESLASRNASEMALVHNILLRGLNSIYLQAPNVKETNDIADFVKFCDAWSSILHSHHAAEETVYFKLLDEQSSQDGVFIANHIEHEKFLPGLLAFDLELIDAFGTDLESHLHHEISVLEDLGRDDSIDWEQCGKAMAQFSKKNSDRVWLIDHESLASTDILIDFHHFLGLWV
;
A
#
# COMPACT_ATOMS: atom_id res chain seq x y z
N MET A 1 -35.35 0.89 -16.62
CA MET A 1 -34.08 1.57 -16.36
C MET A 1 -33.34 0.69 -15.38
N ASP A 2 -32.46 -0.17 -15.89
CA ASP A 2 -31.70 -1.08 -15.05
C ASP A 2 -30.66 -0.26 -14.30
N ASN A 3 -30.80 -0.22 -12.98
CA ASN A 3 -29.94 0.56 -12.10
C ASN A 3 -28.61 -0.18 -11.98
N TYR A 4 -27.68 0.07 -12.92
CA TYR A 4 -26.32 -0.45 -12.90
C TYR A 4 -25.51 0.18 -11.74
N THR A 5 -25.83 -0.17 -10.49
CA THR A 5 -24.92 0.06 -9.36
C THR A 5 -23.87 -1.05 -9.34
N LYS A 6 -22.99 -1.05 -10.35
CA LYS A 6 -21.81 -1.92 -10.33
C LYS A 6 -21.03 -1.56 -9.06
N LYS A 7 -20.98 -2.48 -8.09
CA LYS A 7 -20.25 -2.25 -6.85
C LYS A 7 -18.76 -2.34 -7.21
N TRP A 8 -18.03 -1.24 -7.02
CA TRP A 8 -16.60 -1.17 -7.32
C TRP A 8 -15.75 -1.45 -6.09
N ALA A 9 -16.10 -0.85 -4.94
CA ALA A 9 -15.31 -0.95 -3.71
C ALA A 9 -16.15 -0.96 -2.41
N ASP A 10 -17.47 -0.84 -2.48
CA ASP A 10 -18.34 -0.72 -1.27
C ASP A 10 -18.85 -2.07 -0.74
N GLY A 11 -18.35 -3.19 -1.27
CA GLY A 11 -18.63 -4.55 -0.82
C GLY A 11 -17.75 -5.56 -1.55
N PRO A 12 -17.74 -6.85 -1.17
CA PRO A 12 -18.68 -7.49 -0.24
C PRO A 12 -18.42 -7.20 1.24
N PHE A 13 -17.21 -6.76 1.62
CA PHE A 13 -16.89 -6.41 3.01
C PHE A 13 -17.49 -5.06 3.36
N LYS A 14 -18.27 -5.02 4.44
CA LYS A 14 -19.08 -3.85 4.81
C LYS A 14 -18.22 -2.73 5.34
N LEU A 15 -18.50 -1.52 4.87
CA LEU A 15 -17.89 -0.30 5.37
C LEU A 15 -18.44 0.08 6.75
N LEU A 16 -17.63 0.83 7.48
CA LEU A 16 -17.91 1.34 8.81
C LEU A 16 -18.63 2.70 8.73
N SER A 17 -19.57 2.93 9.65
CA SER A 17 -20.11 4.28 9.91
C SER A 17 -19.20 4.99 10.91
N THR A 18 -18.95 6.30 10.71
CA THR A 18 -18.18 7.08 11.67
C THR A 18 -19.06 7.49 12.86
N PRO A 19 -18.54 7.50 14.11
CA PRO A 19 -19.25 8.06 15.26
C PRO A 19 -19.75 9.48 15.02
N ARG A 20 -18.98 10.33 14.31
CA ARG A 20 -19.40 11.69 13.93
C ARG A 20 -20.75 11.74 13.23
N ALA A 21 -21.04 10.77 12.35
CA ALA A 21 -22.29 10.72 11.60
C ALA A 21 -23.52 10.60 12.52
N SER A 22 -23.37 9.96 13.69
CA SER A 22 -24.45 9.79 14.67
C SER A 22 -24.72 11.03 15.52
N LEU A 23 -23.85 12.04 15.47
CA LEU A 23 -23.94 13.21 16.34
C LEU A 23 -24.86 14.32 15.80
N GLU A 24 -25.32 14.25 14.56
CA GLU A 24 -26.26 15.22 13.95
C GLU A 24 -25.83 16.70 14.15
N GLY A 25 -24.53 16.98 14.05
CA GLY A 25 -23.96 18.32 14.22
C GLY A 25 -23.69 18.74 15.67
N LYS A 26 -23.97 17.90 16.67
CA LYS A 26 -23.61 18.16 18.08
C LYS A 26 -22.08 18.17 18.29
N PRO A 27 -21.59 18.76 19.40
CA PRO A 27 -20.17 18.70 19.76
C PRO A 27 -19.67 17.25 19.85
N GLU A 28 -18.45 17.02 19.35
CA GLU A 28 -17.81 15.71 19.36
C GLU A 28 -16.72 15.65 20.45
N SER A 29 -16.64 14.53 21.17
CA SER A 29 -15.56 14.28 22.14
C SER A 29 -14.26 13.90 21.42
N LEU A 30 -13.10 14.10 22.05
CA LEU A 30 -11.82 13.69 21.47
C LEU A 30 -11.77 12.19 21.17
N ALA A 31 -12.32 11.35 22.05
CA ALA A 31 -12.41 9.90 21.81
C ALA A 31 -13.30 9.57 20.59
N SER A 32 -14.44 10.23 20.43
CA SER A 32 -15.31 10.06 19.25
C SER A 32 -14.63 10.51 17.96
N ARG A 33 -13.88 11.62 18.01
CA ARG A 33 -13.12 12.11 16.85
C ARG A 33 -12.08 11.10 16.40
N ASN A 34 -11.30 10.58 17.35
CA ASN A 34 -10.31 9.53 17.10
C ASN A 34 -10.93 8.25 16.52
N ALA A 35 -12.07 7.81 17.08
CA ALA A 35 -12.79 6.66 16.55
C ALA A 35 -13.35 6.92 15.13
N SER A 36 -13.77 8.15 14.83
CA SER A 36 -14.15 8.54 13.47
C SER A 36 -12.98 8.52 12.50
N GLU A 37 -11.81 9.01 12.91
CA GLU A 37 -10.57 8.97 12.11
C GLU A 37 -10.15 7.52 11.83
N MET A 38 -10.15 6.66 12.85
CA MET A 38 -9.87 5.23 12.69
C MET A 38 -10.84 4.55 11.72
N ALA A 39 -12.15 4.84 11.85
CA ALA A 39 -13.16 4.31 10.93
C ALA A 39 -12.94 4.76 9.48
N LEU A 40 -12.39 5.95 9.24
CA LEU A 40 -12.05 6.42 7.90
C LEU A 40 -10.85 5.66 7.32
N VAL A 41 -9.79 5.45 8.11
CA VAL A 41 -8.62 4.64 7.69
C VAL A 41 -9.05 3.21 7.37
N HIS A 42 -9.80 2.58 8.26
CA HIS A 42 -10.35 1.24 8.03
C HIS A 42 -11.23 1.17 6.79
N ASN A 43 -11.98 2.22 6.49
CA ASN A 43 -12.79 2.31 5.28
C ASN A 43 -11.97 2.44 3.99
N ILE A 44 -10.74 2.97 4.04
CA ILE A 44 -9.79 2.93 2.92
C ILE A 44 -9.30 1.49 2.74
N LEU A 45 -8.89 0.83 3.82
CA LEU A 45 -8.44 -0.57 3.80
C LEU A 45 -9.52 -1.52 3.26
N LEU A 46 -10.76 -1.39 3.73
CA LEU A 46 -11.90 -2.19 3.27
C LEU A 46 -12.24 -1.93 1.80
N ARG A 47 -12.12 -0.69 1.32
CA ARG A 47 -12.33 -0.37 -0.10
C ARG A 47 -11.24 -0.95 -0.99
N GLY A 48 -9.99 -0.91 -0.55
CA GLY A 48 -8.89 -1.59 -1.23
C GLY A 48 -9.14 -3.09 -1.33
N LEU A 49 -9.48 -3.74 -0.21
CA LEU A 49 -9.77 -5.17 -0.17
C LEU A 49 -10.97 -5.56 -1.06
N ASN A 50 -12.05 -4.78 -1.00
CA ASN A 50 -13.21 -4.98 -1.88
C ASN A 50 -12.85 -4.82 -3.36
N SER A 51 -12.02 -3.84 -3.69
CA SER A 51 -11.55 -3.61 -5.06
C SER A 51 -10.72 -4.79 -5.55
N ILE A 52 -9.77 -5.28 -4.74
CA ILE A 52 -8.96 -6.46 -5.04
C ILE A 52 -9.89 -7.66 -5.30
N TYR A 53 -10.81 -7.94 -4.37
CA TYR A 53 -11.73 -9.07 -4.46
C TYR A 53 -12.61 -9.02 -5.73
N LEU A 54 -13.14 -7.85 -6.07
CA LEU A 54 -14.05 -7.69 -7.19
C LEU A 54 -13.36 -7.61 -8.55
N GLN A 55 -12.17 -6.99 -8.61
CA GLN A 55 -11.49 -6.75 -9.88
C GLN A 55 -10.60 -7.92 -10.29
N ALA A 56 -10.03 -8.70 -9.35
CA ALA A 56 -9.12 -9.80 -9.68
C ALA A 56 -9.63 -10.74 -10.80
N PRO A 57 -10.91 -11.19 -10.83
CA PRO A 57 -11.40 -12.08 -11.91
C PRO A 57 -11.56 -11.39 -13.29
N ASN A 58 -11.51 -10.06 -13.33
CA ASN A 58 -11.72 -9.25 -14.52
C ASN A 58 -10.42 -8.78 -15.17
N VAL A 59 -9.29 -8.85 -14.46
CA VAL A 59 -7.97 -8.49 -14.98
C VAL A 59 -7.40 -9.67 -15.77
N LYS A 60 -7.26 -9.52 -17.09
CA LYS A 60 -6.88 -10.63 -17.99
C LYS A 60 -5.69 -10.32 -18.90
N GLU A 61 -5.48 -9.04 -19.21
CA GLU A 61 -4.38 -8.61 -20.05
C GLU A 61 -3.09 -8.56 -19.23
N THR A 62 -1.97 -9.04 -19.79
CA THR A 62 -0.70 -9.18 -19.05
C THR A 62 -0.22 -7.88 -18.41
N ASN A 63 -0.36 -6.74 -19.10
CA ASN A 63 0.02 -5.45 -18.55
C ASN A 63 -0.86 -5.03 -17.36
N ASP A 64 -2.18 -5.24 -17.47
CA ASP A 64 -3.12 -4.93 -16.40
C ASP A 64 -2.89 -5.84 -15.17
N ILE A 65 -2.47 -7.09 -15.39
CA ILE A 65 -2.10 -8.01 -14.30
C ILE A 65 -0.91 -7.46 -13.52
N ALA A 66 0.15 -7.01 -14.20
CA ALA A 66 1.33 -6.46 -13.54
C ALA A 66 1.00 -5.21 -12.71
N ASP A 67 0.18 -4.30 -13.24
CA ASP A 67 -0.24 -3.10 -12.51
C ASP A 67 -1.20 -3.44 -11.35
N PHE A 68 -2.07 -4.44 -11.53
CA PHE A 68 -2.95 -4.92 -10.48
C PHE A 68 -2.20 -5.60 -9.33
N VAL A 69 -1.14 -6.36 -9.62
CA VAL A 69 -0.25 -6.94 -8.60
C VAL A 69 0.44 -5.84 -7.78
N LYS A 70 0.91 -4.76 -8.41
CA LYS A 70 1.46 -3.59 -7.67
C LYS A 70 0.42 -2.90 -6.81
N PHE A 71 -0.82 -2.78 -7.28
CA PHE A 71 -1.92 -2.25 -6.47
C PHE A 71 -2.20 -3.12 -5.24
N CYS A 72 -2.19 -4.44 -5.41
CA CYS A 72 -2.31 -5.41 -4.31
C CYS A 72 -1.17 -5.29 -3.30
N ASP A 73 0.08 -5.18 -3.77
CA ASP A 73 1.27 -5.00 -2.93
C ASP A 73 1.23 -3.68 -2.14
N ALA A 74 0.86 -2.58 -2.80
CA ALA A 74 0.69 -1.28 -2.14
C ALA A 74 -0.40 -1.33 -1.06
N TRP A 75 -1.53 -1.99 -1.33
CA TRP A 75 -2.58 -2.18 -0.33
C TRP A 75 -2.10 -3.00 0.87
N SER A 76 -1.37 -4.10 0.62
CA SER A 76 -0.82 -4.93 1.70
C SER A 76 0.18 -4.16 2.56
N SER A 77 1.09 -3.42 1.92
CA SER A 77 2.07 -2.56 2.58
C SER A 77 1.41 -1.52 3.50
N ILE A 78 0.31 -0.90 3.06
CA ILE A 78 -0.46 0.03 3.89
C ILE A 78 -1.09 -0.69 5.09
N LEU A 79 -1.64 -1.89 4.91
CA LEU A 79 -2.25 -2.66 5.99
C LEU A 79 -1.21 -3.07 7.06
N HIS A 80 -0.05 -3.56 6.63
CA HIS A 80 1.07 -3.85 7.52
C HIS A 80 1.53 -2.61 8.29
N SER A 81 1.71 -1.49 7.60
CA SER A 81 2.15 -0.24 8.22
C SER A 81 1.12 0.31 9.23
N HIS A 82 -0.18 0.22 8.90
CA HIS A 82 -1.28 0.61 9.77
C HIS A 82 -1.25 -0.18 11.09
N HIS A 83 -1.25 -1.52 11.02
CA HIS A 83 -1.21 -2.35 12.23
C HIS A 83 0.10 -2.19 13.00
N ALA A 84 1.24 -2.05 12.33
CA ALA A 84 2.51 -1.80 13.00
C ALA A 84 2.48 -0.50 13.82
N ALA A 85 1.88 0.56 13.27
CA ALA A 85 1.71 1.83 13.99
C ALA A 85 0.74 1.68 15.18
N GLU A 86 -0.34 0.92 15.02
CA GLU A 86 -1.26 0.62 16.13
C GLU A 86 -0.57 -0.13 17.27
N GLU A 87 0.11 -1.25 16.97
CA GLU A 87 0.75 -2.11 17.96
C GLU A 87 1.94 -1.44 18.66
N THR A 88 2.79 -0.74 17.90
CA THR A 88 4.06 -0.23 18.44
C THR A 88 3.96 1.18 19.03
N VAL A 89 2.95 1.95 18.62
CA VAL A 89 2.78 3.34 19.04
C VAL A 89 1.42 3.56 19.67
N TYR A 90 0.32 3.42 18.92
CA TYR A 90 -0.97 3.95 19.34
C TYR A 90 -1.60 3.20 20.52
N PHE A 91 -1.74 1.88 20.40
CA PHE A 91 -2.31 1.04 21.45
C PHE A 91 -1.43 1.05 22.70
N LYS A 92 -0.11 1.01 22.52
CA LYS A 92 0.84 1.15 23.63
C LYS A 92 0.65 2.46 24.38
N LEU A 93 0.61 3.60 23.69
CA LEU A 93 0.43 4.91 24.32
C LEU A 93 -0.90 5.04 25.05
N LEU A 94 -1.98 4.47 24.51
CA LEU A 94 -3.29 4.49 25.15
C LEU A 94 -3.36 3.56 26.36
N ASP A 95 -2.73 2.39 26.30
CA ASP A 95 -2.64 1.45 27.42
C ASP A 95 -1.84 2.08 28.59
N GLU A 96 -0.68 2.70 28.30
CA GLU A 96 0.15 3.40 29.31
C GLU A 96 -0.57 4.58 30.00
N GLN A 97 -1.52 5.22 29.32
CA GLN A 97 -2.30 6.35 29.85
C GLN A 97 -3.64 5.92 30.47
N SER A 98 -4.07 4.69 30.22
CA SER A 98 -5.30 4.13 30.76
C SER A 98 -5.13 3.81 32.24
N SER A 99 -6.22 3.93 33.01
CA SER A 99 -6.27 3.41 34.39
C SER A 99 -6.58 1.91 34.46
N GLN A 100 -6.77 1.27 33.30
CA GLN A 100 -7.05 -0.15 33.13
C GLN A 100 -5.87 -0.79 32.40
N ASP A 101 -5.40 -1.92 32.89
CA ASP A 101 -4.31 -2.66 32.26
C ASP A 101 -4.82 -3.49 31.08
N GLY A 102 -4.08 -3.49 29.96
CA GLY A 102 -4.31 -4.39 28.85
C GLY A 102 -5.55 -4.08 28.02
N VAL A 103 -5.91 -2.80 27.86
CA VAL A 103 -7.13 -2.36 27.16
C VAL A 103 -7.16 -2.75 25.67
N PHE A 104 -6.00 -3.05 25.07
CA PHE A 104 -5.86 -3.45 23.67
C PHE A 104 -5.43 -4.92 23.45
N ILE A 105 -5.39 -5.75 24.49
CA ILE A 105 -5.05 -7.19 24.34
C ILE A 105 -6.00 -7.89 23.36
N ALA A 106 -7.30 -7.53 23.39
CA ALA A 106 -8.28 -8.07 22.46
C ALA A 106 -7.98 -7.70 21.00
N ASN A 107 -7.63 -6.43 20.75
CA ASN A 107 -7.27 -5.94 19.41
C ASN A 107 -6.01 -6.61 18.88
N HIS A 108 -4.99 -6.79 19.71
CA HIS A 108 -3.79 -7.55 19.36
C HIS A 108 -4.14 -8.98 18.92
N ILE A 109 -4.98 -9.68 19.69
CA ILE A 109 -5.46 -11.03 19.33
C ILE A 109 -6.28 -11.02 18.03
N GLU A 110 -7.01 -9.94 17.74
CA GLU A 110 -7.73 -9.77 16.48
C GLU A 110 -6.79 -9.58 15.29
N HIS A 111 -5.68 -8.84 15.46
CA HIS A 111 -4.63 -8.70 14.45
C HIS A 111 -3.98 -10.05 14.11
N GLU A 112 -3.62 -10.82 15.13
CA GLU A 112 -3.02 -12.15 14.96
C GLU A 112 -3.93 -13.14 14.22
N LYS A 113 -5.27 -12.98 14.28
CA LYS A 113 -6.20 -13.90 13.59
C LYS A 113 -6.10 -13.83 12.08
N PHE A 114 -5.85 -12.67 11.49
CA PHE A 114 -5.78 -12.52 10.04
C PHE A 114 -4.35 -12.44 9.50
N LEU A 115 -3.35 -12.23 10.37
CA LEU A 115 -1.94 -12.13 9.98
C LEU A 115 -1.45 -13.31 9.10
N PRO A 116 -1.77 -14.59 9.41
CA PRO A 116 -1.37 -15.69 8.53
C PRO A 116 -1.94 -15.58 7.10
N GLY A 117 -3.17 -15.06 6.97
CA GLY A 117 -3.79 -14.84 5.66
C GLY A 117 -3.15 -13.69 4.89
N LEU A 118 -2.75 -12.63 5.59
CA LEU A 118 -2.03 -11.50 5.00
C LEU A 118 -0.64 -11.93 4.49
N LEU A 119 0.10 -12.71 5.28
CA LEU A 119 1.39 -13.26 4.86
C LEU A 119 1.27 -14.19 3.65
N ALA A 120 0.22 -15.01 3.59
CA ALA A 120 -0.03 -15.86 2.43
C ALA A 120 -0.33 -15.02 1.18
N PHE A 121 -1.11 -13.93 1.32
CA PHE A 121 -1.37 -12.99 0.23
C PHE A 121 -0.08 -12.37 -0.30
N ASP A 122 0.83 -11.95 0.58
CA ASP A 122 2.13 -11.38 0.19
C ASP A 122 3.00 -12.38 -0.59
N LEU A 123 3.01 -13.64 -0.16
CA LEU A 123 3.76 -14.69 -0.84
C LEU A 123 3.22 -14.97 -2.25
N GLU A 124 1.89 -15.04 -2.42
CA GLU A 124 1.27 -15.22 -3.72
C GLU A 124 1.58 -14.05 -4.68
N LEU A 125 1.70 -12.82 -4.17
CA LEU A 125 2.14 -11.68 -4.97
C LEU A 125 3.59 -11.84 -5.43
N ILE A 126 4.50 -12.30 -4.55
CA ILE A 126 5.88 -12.58 -4.92
C ILE A 126 5.95 -13.69 -5.97
N ASP A 127 5.20 -14.77 -5.79
CA ASP A 127 5.16 -15.88 -6.74
C ASP A 127 4.63 -15.45 -8.12
N ALA A 128 3.78 -14.41 -8.18
CA ALA A 128 3.22 -13.90 -9.43
C ALA A 128 4.24 -13.22 -10.35
N PHE A 129 5.34 -12.66 -9.84
CA PHE A 129 6.35 -11.98 -10.67
C PHE A 129 7.80 -12.39 -10.40
N GLY A 130 8.06 -13.10 -9.30
CA GLY A 130 9.41 -13.35 -8.78
C GLY A 130 10.27 -14.12 -9.77
N THR A 131 9.74 -15.19 -10.37
CA THR A 131 10.48 -15.98 -11.37
C THR A 131 10.76 -15.19 -12.65
N ASP A 132 9.79 -14.42 -13.13
CA ASP A 132 9.98 -13.60 -14.34
C ASP A 132 10.99 -12.48 -14.11
N LEU A 133 10.96 -11.84 -12.92
CA LEU A 133 11.94 -10.84 -12.51
C LEU A 133 13.35 -11.44 -12.39
N GLU A 134 13.51 -12.58 -11.70
CA GLU A 134 14.79 -13.28 -11.60
C GLU A 134 15.33 -13.61 -13.00
N SER A 135 14.49 -14.19 -13.86
CA SER A 135 14.86 -14.56 -15.22
C SER A 135 15.29 -13.33 -16.03
N HIS A 136 14.55 -12.23 -15.96
CA HIS A 136 14.90 -10.97 -16.60
C HIS A 136 16.27 -10.46 -16.15
N LEU A 137 16.49 -10.34 -14.84
CA LEU A 137 17.75 -9.82 -14.27
C LEU A 137 18.95 -10.68 -14.67
N HIS A 138 18.80 -12.01 -14.70
CA HIS A 138 19.86 -12.93 -15.15
C HIS A 138 20.11 -12.83 -16.66
N HIS A 139 19.04 -12.72 -17.45
CA HIS A 139 19.14 -12.66 -18.90
C HIS A 139 19.82 -11.36 -19.37
N GLU A 140 19.52 -10.22 -18.74
CA GLU A 140 20.20 -8.95 -19.06
C GLU A 140 21.71 -9.05 -18.93
N ILE A 141 22.21 -9.70 -17.87
CA ILE A 141 23.66 -9.91 -17.67
C ILE A 141 24.24 -10.78 -18.79
N SER A 142 23.59 -11.90 -19.11
CA SER A 142 24.04 -12.79 -20.19
C SER A 142 24.13 -12.07 -21.53
N VAL A 143 23.14 -11.22 -21.84
CA VAL A 143 23.15 -10.43 -23.09
C VAL A 143 24.35 -9.47 -23.12
N LEU A 144 24.63 -8.77 -22.01
CA LEU A 144 25.77 -7.86 -21.94
C LEU A 144 27.11 -8.60 -22.10
N GLU A 145 27.25 -9.78 -21.49
CA GLU A 145 28.45 -10.61 -21.66
C GLU A 145 28.62 -11.10 -23.09
N ASP A 146 27.54 -11.54 -23.75
CA ASP A 146 27.55 -11.98 -25.14
C ASP A 146 27.93 -10.84 -26.12
N LEU A 147 27.49 -9.62 -25.83
CA LEU A 147 27.83 -8.41 -26.60
C LEU A 147 29.31 -8.00 -26.46
N GLY A 148 30.07 -8.57 -25.51
CA GLY A 148 31.48 -8.25 -25.32
C GLY A 148 32.38 -8.58 -26.52
N ARG A 149 31.86 -9.29 -27.53
CA ARG A 149 32.55 -9.59 -28.80
C ARG A 149 32.32 -8.55 -29.89
N ASP A 150 31.41 -7.61 -29.67
CA ASP A 150 31.11 -6.54 -30.63
C ASP A 150 31.99 -5.31 -30.34
N ASP A 151 33.09 -5.21 -31.08
CA ASP A 151 34.05 -4.11 -30.98
C ASP A 151 33.47 -2.74 -31.41
N SER A 152 32.26 -2.70 -31.98
CA SER A 152 31.60 -1.44 -32.36
C SER A 152 30.94 -0.72 -31.19
N ILE A 153 30.77 -1.38 -30.05
CA ILE A 153 30.12 -0.83 -28.86
C ILE A 153 31.13 0.00 -28.04
N ASP A 154 30.86 1.30 -27.90
CA ASP A 154 31.60 2.17 -27.00
C ASP A 154 31.11 2.02 -25.56
N TRP A 155 31.65 1.02 -24.86
CA TRP A 155 31.31 0.73 -23.45
C TRP A 155 31.65 1.89 -22.50
N GLU A 156 32.67 2.70 -22.82
CA GLU A 156 33.04 3.84 -21.99
C GLU A 156 32.00 4.97 -22.11
N GLN A 157 31.52 5.23 -23.33
CA GLN A 157 30.41 6.15 -23.56
C GLN A 157 29.13 5.66 -22.88
N CYS A 158 28.77 4.38 -23.01
CA CYS A 158 27.59 3.79 -22.34
C CYS A 158 27.67 3.95 -20.82
N GLY A 159 28.81 3.60 -20.22
CA GLY A 159 29.03 3.74 -18.78
C GLY A 159 28.97 5.20 -18.31
N LYS A 160 29.58 6.13 -19.04
CA LYS A 160 29.51 7.57 -18.74
C LYS A 160 28.08 8.10 -18.83
N ALA A 161 27.33 7.71 -19.87
CA ALA A 161 25.94 8.12 -20.05
C ALA A 161 25.07 7.62 -18.91
N MET A 162 25.20 6.34 -18.52
CA MET A 162 24.46 5.77 -17.40
C MET A 162 24.82 6.44 -16.08
N ALA A 163 26.10 6.66 -15.80
CA ALA A 163 26.54 7.34 -14.57
C ALA A 163 26.02 8.79 -14.50
N GLN A 164 26.02 9.51 -15.62
CA GLN A 164 25.45 10.86 -15.69
C GLN A 164 23.93 10.86 -15.47
N PHE A 165 23.21 9.90 -16.08
CA PHE A 165 21.78 9.72 -15.85
C PHE A 165 21.49 9.41 -14.39
N SER A 166 22.18 8.44 -13.79
CA SER A 166 22.01 8.07 -12.38
C SER A 166 22.31 9.24 -11.46
N LYS A 167 23.39 10.01 -11.69
CA LYS A 167 23.70 11.19 -10.88
C LYS A 167 22.67 12.31 -11.02
N LYS A 168 22.07 12.47 -12.20
CA LYS A 168 21.02 13.47 -12.44
C LYS A 168 19.69 13.08 -11.79
N ASN A 169 19.44 11.79 -11.66
CA ASN A 169 18.16 11.26 -11.19
C ASN A 169 18.23 10.63 -9.80
N SER A 170 19.40 10.45 -9.18
CA SER A 170 19.54 9.88 -7.82
C SER A 170 18.75 10.67 -6.80
N ASP A 171 18.74 11.99 -6.94
CA ASP A 171 18.00 12.90 -6.06
C ASP A 171 16.54 13.09 -6.52
N ARG A 172 16.20 12.59 -7.72
CA ARG A 172 14.85 12.54 -8.27
C ARG A 172 14.15 11.22 -8.03
N VAL A 173 14.83 10.15 -7.60
CA VAL A 173 14.16 8.90 -7.19
C VAL A 173 13.17 9.18 -6.05
N TRP A 174 13.44 10.16 -5.20
CA TRP A 174 12.47 10.67 -4.21
C TRP A 174 11.29 11.47 -4.81
N LEU A 175 11.38 11.93 -6.05
CA LEU A 175 10.36 12.77 -6.71
C LEU A 175 9.64 12.06 -7.86
N ILE A 176 10.20 10.98 -8.43
CA ILE A 176 9.59 10.23 -9.54
C ILE A 176 8.51 9.27 -9.03
N ASP A 177 8.56 8.84 -7.76
CA ASP A 177 7.41 8.22 -7.10
C ASP A 177 6.28 9.23 -6.79
N HIS A 178 6.53 10.54 -6.91
CA HIS A 178 5.54 11.59 -6.66
C HIS A 178 4.93 12.19 -7.96
N GLU A 179 5.54 12.00 -9.13
CA GLU A 179 5.03 12.60 -10.38
C GLU A 179 4.18 11.67 -11.26
N SER A 180 4.22 10.34 -11.10
CA SER A 180 3.21 9.45 -11.74
C SER A 180 1.91 9.34 -10.91
N LEU A 181 1.96 9.74 -9.64
CA LEU A 181 0.79 9.94 -8.78
C LEU A 181 0.20 11.35 -8.87
N ALA A 182 0.80 12.26 -9.65
CA ALA A 182 0.28 13.63 -9.81
C ALA A 182 -1.01 13.76 -10.65
N SER A 183 -1.69 12.64 -10.97
CA SER A 183 -3.09 12.67 -11.46
C SER A 183 -4.11 12.07 -10.49
N THR A 184 -3.67 11.65 -9.30
CA THR A 184 -4.56 11.32 -8.19
C THR A 184 -3.88 11.70 -6.89
N ASP A 185 -4.37 12.77 -6.25
CA ASP A 185 -4.09 13.19 -4.88
C ASP A 185 -4.38 12.05 -3.86
N ILE A 186 -3.57 10.98 -3.86
CA ILE A 186 -3.55 9.90 -2.87
C ILE A 186 -2.09 9.66 -2.47
N LEU A 187 -1.37 10.75 -2.23
CA LEU A 187 -0.41 10.75 -1.14
C LEU A 187 -1.22 11.16 0.09
N ILE A 188 -1.74 10.17 0.80
CA ILE A 188 -2.00 10.36 2.22
C ILE A 188 -0.63 10.59 2.81
N ASP A 189 -0.26 11.86 2.89
CA ASP A 189 0.87 12.37 3.64
C ASP A 189 0.69 11.89 5.08
N PHE A 190 1.24 10.71 5.40
CA PHE A 190 1.19 10.12 6.74
C PHE A 190 1.91 11.02 7.75
N HIS A 191 2.77 11.95 7.30
CA HIS A 191 3.30 13.03 8.13
C HIS A 191 2.26 14.11 8.46
N HIS A 192 1.27 14.37 7.60
CA HIS A 192 0.09 15.18 7.98
C HIS A 192 -0.89 14.41 8.88
N PHE A 193 -1.01 13.09 8.70
CA PHE A 193 -1.86 12.25 9.55
C PHE A 193 -1.30 12.10 10.97
N LEU A 194 0.04 12.08 11.12
CA LEU A 194 0.73 12.18 12.41
C LEU A 194 0.88 13.63 12.92
N GLY A 195 0.86 14.62 12.03
CA GLY A 195 0.97 16.04 12.38
C GLY A 195 -0.26 16.65 13.06
N LEU A 196 -1.36 15.90 13.17
CA LEU A 196 -2.53 16.23 14.00
C LEU A 196 -2.41 15.72 15.45
N TRP A 197 -1.25 15.15 15.81
CA TRP A 197 -0.93 14.59 17.13
C TRP A 197 0.13 15.39 17.91
N VAL A 198 0.23 16.70 17.69
CA VAL A 198 0.94 17.65 18.56
C VAL A 198 0.08 18.89 18.81
#